data_AF-X1FI48-F1
#
_entry.id   AF-X1FI48-F1
#
_cell.length_a   1.000
_cell.length_b   1.000
_cell.length_c   1.000
_cell.angle_alpha   90.00
_cell.angle_beta   90.00
_cell.angle_gamma   90.00
#
_symmetry.space_group_name_H-M   'P 1'
#
loop_
_entity.id
_entity.type
_entity.pdbx_description
1 polymer ?
#
loop_
_entity_poly.entity_id
_entity_poly.type
_entity_poly.pdbx_seq_one_letter_code
_entity_poly.pdbx_strand_id
1 'polypeptide(L)'
;EVNPNLIDRIYNTGRKQGAPYLDYKTESIEEAISIAKEATEKDEVVSIGVLCNATELLQYLIDNDITPLILTDQTSAHDLLNGYYPAGITYDEADILRVESPEEYLERSRRTVIKHVNLMVELHKRGSETFDYGNNIRQQAYELGVKDAFDYGGFVLEYVRPLFCEGKGPFRWMALSNDPEDIRITDKYAKKLFYDDPQLVTWLELADKYIPFEKGLPARVFWAGFIG
;
A
#
# COMPACT_ATOMS: atom_id res chain seq x y z
N GLU A 1 8.87 -4.66 0.42
CA GLU A 1 9.50 -3.31 0.45
C GLU A 1 11.00 -3.54 0.33
N VAL A 2 11.69 -2.80 -0.53
CA VAL A 2 13.14 -3.01 -0.78
C VAL A 2 14.02 -2.13 0.10
N ASN A 3 13.48 -1.03 0.61
CA ASN A 3 14.22 -0.07 1.42
C ASN A 3 14.10 -0.41 2.91
N PRO A 4 15.18 -0.84 3.59
CA PRO A 4 15.15 -1.19 5.00
C PRO A 4 14.78 0.02 5.87
N ASN A 5 15.18 1.24 5.50
CA ASN A 5 14.84 2.45 6.25
C ASN A 5 13.34 2.77 6.17
N LEU A 6 12.69 2.43 5.05
CA LEU A 6 11.25 2.64 4.91
C LEU A 6 10.47 1.64 5.77
N ILE A 7 10.88 0.36 5.78
CA ILE A 7 10.33 -0.64 6.70
C ILE A 7 10.52 -0.18 8.14
N ASP A 8 11.72 0.25 8.52
CA ASP A 8 11.99 0.73 9.88
C ASP A 8 11.19 1.97 10.27
N ARG A 9 10.88 2.83 9.29
CA ARG A 9 10.07 4.02 9.53
C ARG A 9 8.62 3.68 9.85
N ILE A 10 8.07 2.64 9.23
CA ILE A 10 6.68 2.18 9.44
C ILE A 10 6.58 1.09 10.53
N TYR A 11 7.69 0.42 10.82
CA TYR A 11 7.81 -0.65 11.82
C TYR A 11 7.96 -0.09 13.24
N ASN A 12 7.26 -0.75 14.16
CA ASN A 12 7.05 -0.28 15.52
C ASN A 12 8.21 -0.59 16.48
N THR A 13 9.40 -0.03 16.28
CA THR A 13 10.44 -0.03 17.34
C THR A 13 10.38 1.23 18.20
N GLY A 14 9.61 1.16 19.29
CA GLY A 14 9.95 1.87 20.53
C GLY A 14 9.69 3.38 20.59
N ARG A 15 8.62 3.91 19.98
CA ARG A 15 8.26 5.33 20.13
C ARG A 15 6.98 5.52 20.95
N LYS A 16 7.01 6.42 21.95
CA LYS A 16 5.80 6.99 22.59
C LYS A 16 4.94 7.82 21.60
N GLN A 17 5.50 8.23 20.45
CA GLN A 17 4.86 8.97 19.35
C GLN A 17 5.50 8.59 17.99
N GLY A 18 4.74 7.95 17.10
CA GLY A 18 5.17 7.51 15.75
C GLY A 18 4.20 6.47 15.16
N ALA A 19 4.11 6.39 13.82
CA ALA A 19 3.03 5.76 13.08
C ALA A 19 3.01 4.21 13.12
N PRO A 20 1.98 3.54 13.70
CA PRO A 20 1.87 2.09 13.84
C PRO A 20 1.25 1.48 12.58
N TYR A 21 1.91 1.63 11.44
CA TYR A 21 1.40 1.07 10.19
C TYR A 21 1.86 -0.37 9.94
N LEU A 22 2.74 -0.91 10.80
CA LEU A 22 3.32 -2.25 10.64
C LEU A 22 3.58 -2.95 12.00
N ASP A 23 3.07 -4.17 12.17
CA ASP A 23 3.17 -4.96 13.40
C ASP A 23 4.44 -5.85 13.44
N TYR A 24 4.76 -6.49 12.32
CA TYR A 24 5.92 -7.37 12.16
C TYR A 24 6.80 -6.90 11.01
N LYS A 25 8.12 -7.12 11.12
CA LYS A 25 9.03 -7.05 9.97
C LYS A 25 9.92 -8.27 9.93
N THR A 26 10.26 -8.72 8.73
CA THR A 26 11.23 -9.80 8.51
C THR A 26 11.93 -9.60 7.16
N GLU A 27 13.09 -10.23 7.02
CA GLU A 27 13.83 -10.33 5.76
C GLU A 27 13.56 -11.68 5.06
N SER A 28 12.75 -12.55 5.67
CA SER A 28 12.39 -13.88 5.16
C SER A 28 10.93 -13.91 4.68
N ILE A 29 10.74 -14.17 3.39
CA ILE A 29 9.40 -14.39 2.83
C ILE A 29 8.71 -15.60 3.49
N GLU A 30 9.45 -16.68 3.75
CA GLU A 30 8.92 -17.88 4.40
C GLU A 30 8.40 -17.58 5.81
N GLU A 31 9.17 -16.82 6.60
CA GLU A 31 8.77 -16.41 7.96
C GLU A 31 7.51 -15.54 7.90
N ALA A 32 7.45 -14.58 6.96
CA ALA A 32 6.29 -13.72 6.80
C ALA A 32 5.01 -14.52 6.48
N ILE A 33 5.11 -15.50 5.59
CA ILE A 33 3.99 -16.38 5.25
C ILE A 33 3.60 -17.27 6.43
N SER A 34 4.56 -17.76 7.21
CA SER A 34 4.29 -18.50 8.44
C SER A 34 3.50 -17.67 9.45
N ILE A 35 3.92 -16.43 9.70
CA ILE A 35 3.22 -15.50 10.61
C ILE A 35 1.80 -15.22 10.08
N ALA A 36 1.64 -14.97 8.78
CA ALA A 36 0.33 -14.70 8.18
C ALA A 36 -0.65 -15.88 8.35
N LYS A 37 -0.17 -17.11 8.17
CA LYS A 37 -0.97 -18.33 8.37
C LYS A 37 -1.37 -18.50 9.83
N GLU A 38 -0.42 -18.35 10.75
CA GLU A 38 -0.69 -18.46 12.19
C GLU A 38 -1.70 -17.41 12.67
N ALA A 39 -1.58 -16.16 12.22
CA ALA A 39 -2.53 -15.10 12.55
C ALA A 39 -3.94 -15.42 11.99
N THR A 40 -4.02 -15.97 10.77
CA THR A 40 -5.28 -16.39 10.17
C THR A 40 -5.94 -17.52 10.98
N GLU A 41 -5.18 -18.49 11.45
CA GLU A 41 -5.68 -19.59 12.29
C GLU A 41 -6.21 -19.11 13.64
N LYS A 42 -5.69 -17.99 14.15
CA LYS A 42 -6.09 -17.39 15.43
C LYS A 42 -7.14 -16.28 15.31
N ASP A 43 -7.59 -15.96 14.09
CA ASP A 43 -8.48 -14.81 13.81
C ASP A 43 -7.88 -13.47 14.31
N GLU A 44 -6.56 -13.32 14.15
CA GLU A 44 -5.81 -12.12 14.52
C GLU A 44 -5.51 -11.24 13.30
N VAL A 45 -5.74 -9.93 13.43
CA VAL A 45 -5.42 -8.94 12.39
C VAL A 45 -4.00 -8.44 12.60
N VAL A 46 -3.11 -8.75 11.67
CA VAL A 46 -1.69 -8.36 11.71
C VAL A 46 -1.23 -7.79 10.38
N SER A 47 -0.22 -6.93 10.42
CA SER A 47 0.48 -6.38 9.26
C SER A 47 1.94 -6.79 9.28
N ILE A 48 2.45 -7.28 8.14
CA ILE A 48 3.80 -7.86 8.05
C ILE A 48 4.57 -7.19 6.91
N GLY A 49 5.69 -6.54 7.23
CA GLY A 49 6.59 -5.95 6.24
C GLY A 49 7.73 -6.90 5.92
N VAL A 50 7.88 -7.25 4.64
CA VAL A 50 8.96 -8.12 4.18
C VAL A 50 9.99 -7.30 3.41
N LEU A 51 11.24 -7.35 3.85
CA LEU A 51 12.38 -6.76 3.14
C LEU A 51 12.75 -7.63 1.94
N CYS A 52 12.13 -7.35 0.79
CA CYS A 52 12.32 -8.08 -0.46
C CYS A 52 11.83 -7.25 -1.65
N ASN A 53 12.28 -7.64 -2.85
CA ASN A 53 11.68 -7.13 -4.08
C ASN A 53 10.28 -7.73 -4.26
N ALA A 54 9.30 -6.93 -4.70
CA ALA A 54 7.92 -7.40 -4.88
C ALA A 54 7.85 -8.66 -5.78
N THR A 55 8.70 -8.74 -6.80
CA THR A 55 8.73 -9.90 -7.71
C THR A 55 9.21 -11.18 -7.04
N GLU A 56 9.99 -11.10 -5.96
CA GLU A 56 10.44 -12.26 -5.17
C GLU A 56 9.29 -12.80 -4.33
N LEU A 57 8.55 -11.93 -3.64
CA LEU A 57 7.36 -12.30 -2.88
C LEU A 57 6.29 -12.93 -3.78
N LEU A 58 5.95 -12.28 -4.89
CA LEU A 58 4.93 -12.80 -5.81
C LEU A 58 5.34 -14.13 -6.43
N GLN A 59 6.62 -14.29 -6.80
CA GLN A 59 7.12 -15.56 -7.30
C GLN A 59 7.05 -16.65 -6.23
N TYR A 60 7.43 -16.34 -4.99
CA TYR A 60 7.34 -17.28 -3.88
C TYR A 60 5.91 -17.76 -3.64
N LEU A 61 4.93 -16.85 -3.68
CA LEU A 61 3.50 -17.19 -3.56
C LEU A 61 3.09 -18.19 -4.64
N ILE A 62 3.47 -17.92 -5.89
CA ILE A 62 3.18 -18.78 -7.05
C ILE A 62 3.84 -20.15 -6.92
N ASP A 63 5.11 -20.20 -6.53
CA ASP A 63 5.91 -21.43 -6.40
C ASP A 63 5.43 -22.34 -5.28
N ASN A 64 4.80 -21.76 -4.24
CA ASN A 64 4.28 -22.48 -3.08
C ASN A 64 2.75 -22.69 -3.11
N ASP A 65 2.12 -22.45 -4.26
CA ASP A 65 0.67 -22.59 -4.47
C ASP A 65 -0.17 -21.77 -3.47
N ILE A 66 0.29 -20.56 -3.16
CA ILE A 66 -0.39 -19.62 -2.28
C ILE A 66 -1.04 -18.55 -3.14
N THR A 67 -2.37 -18.47 -3.09
CA THR A 67 -3.15 -17.40 -3.73
C THR A 67 -3.70 -16.48 -2.64
N PRO A 68 -3.27 -15.22 -2.55
CA PRO A 68 -3.83 -14.28 -1.60
C PRO A 68 -5.29 -13.97 -1.97
N LEU A 69 -6.10 -13.59 -0.98
CA LEU A 69 -7.48 -13.19 -1.23
C LEU A 69 -7.55 -11.89 -2.05
N ILE A 70 -6.68 -10.93 -1.70
CA ILE A 70 -6.60 -9.61 -2.34
C ILE A 70 -5.14 -9.35 -2.72
N LEU A 71 -4.92 -8.79 -3.91
CA LEU A 71 -3.60 -8.43 -4.42
C LEU A 71 -3.62 -7.03 -5.05
N THR A 72 -2.64 -6.21 -4.71
CA THR A 72 -2.44 -4.90 -5.32
C THR A 72 -0.96 -4.50 -5.25
N ASP A 73 -0.61 -3.45 -5.98
CA ASP A 73 0.72 -2.81 -5.91
C ASP A 73 0.60 -1.30 -5.65
N GLN A 74 1.55 -0.77 -4.90
CA GLN A 74 1.72 0.66 -4.62
C GLN A 74 3.20 1.10 -4.67
N THR A 75 4.06 0.33 -5.35
CA THR A 75 5.40 0.81 -5.71
C THR A 75 5.30 2.11 -6.53
N SER A 76 6.39 2.88 -6.59
CA SER A 76 6.45 4.09 -7.42
C SER A 76 6.72 3.78 -8.90
N ALA A 77 5.96 2.86 -9.49
CA ALA A 77 6.07 2.43 -10.89
C ALA A 77 5.80 3.55 -11.92
N HIS A 78 5.22 4.67 -11.50
CA HIS A 78 5.05 5.86 -12.32
C HIS A 78 6.38 6.51 -12.70
N ASP A 79 7.45 6.26 -11.92
CA ASP A 79 8.81 6.72 -12.19
C ASP A 79 9.80 5.56 -12.04
N LEU A 80 10.11 4.90 -13.17
CA LEU A 80 10.99 3.74 -13.18
C LEU A 80 12.45 4.05 -12.85
N LEU A 81 12.88 5.33 -12.90
CA LEU A 81 14.25 5.71 -12.61
C LEU A 81 14.43 6.01 -11.12
N ASN A 82 13.52 6.79 -10.54
CA ASN A 82 13.68 7.29 -9.18
C ASN A 82 12.84 6.53 -8.14
N GLY A 83 11.78 5.86 -8.56
CA GLY A 83 10.78 5.27 -7.67
C GLY A 83 10.74 3.74 -7.64
N TYR A 84 11.12 3.09 -8.74
CA TYR A 84 11.00 1.64 -8.89
C TYR A 84 12.36 0.95 -8.88
N TYR A 85 12.52 -0.09 -8.06
CA TYR A 85 13.79 -0.79 -7.90
C TYR A 85 13.86 -2.08 -8.73
N PRO A 86 14.92 -2.29 -9.51
CA PRO A 86 15.11 -3.51 -10.28
C PRO A 86 15.34 -4.72 -9.37
N ALA A 87 14.87 -5.89 -9.81
CA ALA A 87 15.10 -7.16 -9.14
C ALA A 87 16.53 -7.70 -9.38
N GLY A 88 16.98 -8.59 -8.50
CA GLY A 88 18.26 -9.30 -8.65
C GLY A 88 19.50 -8.52 -8.23
N ILE A 89 19.32 -7.34 -7.62
CA ILE A 89 20.38 -6.56 -6.96
C ILE A 89 19.87 -6.03 -5.63
N THR A 90 20.78 -5.72 -4.71
CA THR A 90 20.44 -5.12 -3.42
C THR A 90 20.00 -3.67 -3.57
N TYR A 91 19.37 -3.13 -2.52
CA TYR A 91 18.95 -1.72 -2.46
C TYR A 91 20.13 -0.76 -2.68
N ASP A 92 21.27 -0.98 -2.01
CA ASP A 92 22.44 -0.12 -2.13
C ASP A 92 23.10 -0.21 -3.52
N GLU A 93 23.17 -1.42 -4.09
CA GLU A 93 23.66 -1.61 -5.46
C GLU A 93 22.76 -0.92 -6.50
N ALA A 94 21.44 -0.93 -6.28
CA ALA A 94 20.49 -0.23 -7.12
C ALA A 94 20.67 1.29 -7.05
N ASP A 95 20.91 1.84 -5.85
CA ASP A 95 21.17 3.27 -5.66
C ASP A 95 22.46 3.72 -6.37
N ILE A 96 23.53 2.91 -6.29
CA ILE A 96 24.78 3.13 -7.04
C ILE A 96 24.52 3.07 -8.54
N LEU A 97 23.86 2.01 -9.02
CA LEU A 97 23.57 1.80 -10.43
C LEU A 97 22.74 2.93 -11.04
N ARG A 98 21.79 3.48 -10.27
CA ARG A 98 20.95 4.61 -10.71
C ARG A 98 21.78 5.84 -11.09
N VAL A 99 22.85 6.10 -10.34
CA VAL A 99 23.74 7.25 -10.56
C VAL A 99 24.78 6.95 -11.62
N GLU A 100 25.42 5.79 -11.55
CA GLU A 100 26.53 5.44 -12.44
C GLU A 100 26.08 5.05 -13.84
N SER A 101 24.90 4.44 -13.98
CA SER A 101 24.39 3.91 -15.26
C SER A 101 22.86 3.94 -15.31
N PRO A 102 22.23 5.13 -15.39
CA PRO A 102 20.78 5.28 -15.35
C PRO A 102 20.04 4.52 -16.46
N GLU A 103 20.63 4.38 -17.64
CA GLU A 103 20.02 3.60 -18.74
C GLU A 103 19.97 2.09 -18.43
N GLU A 104 21.03 1.55 -17.83
CA GLU A 104 21.05 0.15 -17.38
C GLU A 104 20.06 -0.05 -16.23
N TYR A 105 19.97 0.91 -15.30
CA TYR A 105 18.96 0.90 -14.24
C TYR A 105 17.54 0.82 -14.83
N LEU A 106 17.21 1.70 -15.79
CA LEU A 106 15.92 1.73 -16.46
C LEU A 106 15.61 0.42 -17.18
N GLU A 107 16.59 -0.16 -17.88
CA GLU A 107 16.42 -1.43 -18.57
C GLU A 107 16.10 -2.58 -17.59
N ARG A 108 16.80 -2.64 -16.45
CA ARG A 108 16.50 -3.63 -15.40
C ARG A 108 15.15 -3.37 -14.74
N SER A 109 14.78 -2.11 -14.49
CA SER A 109 13.47 -1.75 -13.94
C SER A 109 12.35 -2.16 -14.89
N ARG A 110 12.49 -1.93 -16.21
CA ARG A 110 11.53 -2.38 -17.23
C ARG A 110 11.34 -3.90 -17.20
N ARG A 111 12.43 -4.68 -17.20
CA ARG A 111 12.36 -6.15 -17.08
C ARG A 111 11.66 -6.59 -15.79
N THR A 112 11.90 -5.87 -14.71
CA THR A 112 11.28 -6.14 -13.41
C THR A 112 9.78 -5.83 -13.44
N VAL A 113 9.34 -4.74 -14.08
CA VAL A 113 7.91 -4.42 -14.28
C VAL A 113 7.20 -5.50 -15.09
N ILE A 114 7.81 -5.96 -16.20
CA ILE A 114 7.27 -7.06 -17.01
C ILE A 114 7.05 -8.29 -16.13
N LYS A 115 8.06 -8.69 -15.34
CA LYS A 115 7.93 -9.82 -14.42
C LYS A 115 6.84 -9.58 -13.37
N HIS A 116 6.84 -8.41 -12.73
CA HIS A 116 5.88 -8.06 -11.68
C HIS A 116 4.44 -8.20 -12.16
N VAL A 117 4.09 -7.58 -13.28
CA VAL A 117 2.71 -7.61 -13.80
C VAL A 117 2.33 -9.02 -14.27
N ASN A 118 3.23 -9.77 -14.91
CA ASN A 118 2.95 -11.17 -15.27
C ASN A 118 2.61 -12.03 -14.03
N LEU A 119 3.32 -11.84 -12.91
CA LEU A 119 3.03 -12.55 -11.66
C LEU A 119 1.70 -12.11 -11.05
N MET A 120 1.36 -10.82 -11.11
CA MET A 120 0.04 -10.33 -10.67
C MET A 120 -1.10 -10.90 -11.52
N VAL A 121 -0.92 -10.97 -12.84
CA VAL A 121 -1.89 -11.58 -13.76
C VAL A 121 -2.05 -13.07 -13.48
N GLU A 122 -0.97 -13.80 -13.21
CA GLU A 122 -1.04 -15.22 -12.83
C GLU A 122 -1.83 -15.42 -11.54
N LEU A 123 -1.55 -14.66 -10.49
CA LEU A 123 -2.30 -14.72 -9.22
C LEU A 123 -3.77 -14.31 -9.40
N HIS A 124 -4.05 -13.34 -10.26
CA HIS A 124 -5.41 -12.98 -10.66
C HIS A 124 -6.13 -14.17 -11.32
N LYS A 125 -5.49 -14.86 -12.27
CA LYS A 125 -6.03 -16.06 -12.93
C LYS A 125 -6.26 -17.23 -11.95
N ARG A 126 -5.52 -17.28 -10.84
CA ARG A 126 -5.73 -18.23 -9.72
C ARG A 126 -6.89 -17.86 -8.80
N GLY A 127 -7.51 -16.69 -8.98
CA GLY A 127 -8.68 -16.26 -8.23
C GLY A 127 -8.42 -15.20 -7.16
N SER A 128 -7.21 -14.61 -7.11
CA SER A 128 -6.98 -13.43 -6.28
C SER A 128 -7.80 -12.23 -6.78
N GLU A 129 -8.44 -11.49 -5.87
CA GLU A 129 -9.05 -10.19 -6.16
C GLU A 129 -7.92 -9.18 -6.40
N THR A 130 -7.53 -9.03 -7.65
CA THR A 130 -6.38 -8.23 -8.05
C THR A 130 -6.83 -6.88 -8.61
N PHE A 131 -6.16 -5.80 -8.22
CA PHE A 131 -6.42 -4.47 -8.78
C PHE A 131 -5.17 -3.59 -8.81
N ASP A 132 -5.18 -2.60 -9.70
CA ASP A 132 -4.17 -1.54 -9.77
C ASP A 132 -4.54 -0.36 -8.87
N TYR A 133 -3.59 0.06 -8.02
CA TYR A 133 -3.77 1.17 -7.09
C TYR A 133 -3.22 2.51 -7.60
N GLY A 134 -3.33 2.76 -8.91
CA GLY A 134 -3.08 4.09 -9.48
C GLY A 134 -1.60 4.49 -9.54
N ASN A 135 -0.67 3.53 -9.58
CA ASN A 135 0.76 3.78 -9.75
C ASN A 135 1.24 3.64 -11.20
N ASN A 136 0.32 3.39 -12.15
CA ASN A 136 0.59 3.24 -13.58
C ASN A 136 1.38 1.99 -13.98
N ILE A 137 1.55 0.99 -13.11
CA ILE A 137 2.37 -0.19 -13.40
C ILE A 137 1.84 -1.01 -14.59
N ARG A 138 0.51 -1.13 -14.74
CA ARG A 138 -0.10 -1.84 -15.88
C ARG A 138 0.23 -1.18 -17.22
N GLN A 139 0.19 0.14 -17.28
CA GLN A 139 0.53 0.88 -18.50
C GLN A 139 2.01 0.69 -18.86
N GLN A 140 2.91 0.79 -17.87
CA GLN A 140 4.33 0.53 -18.06
C GLN A 140 4.55 -0.88 -18.63
N ALA A 141 3.91 -1.91 -18.05
CA ALA A 141 4.04 -3.29 -18.54
C ALA A 141 3.43 -3.49 -19.93
N TYR A 142 2.29 -2.86 -20.23
CA TYR A 142 1.62 -2.93 -21.52
C TYR A 142 2.48 -2.37 -22.65
N GLU A 143 3.11 -1.20 -22.43
CA GLU A 143 4.05 -0.59 -23.37
C GLU A 143 5.28 -1.46 -23.61
N LEU A 144 5.67 -2.24 -22.61
CA LEU A 144 6.77 -3.21 -22.69
C LEU A 144 6.35 -4.58 -23.25
N GLY A 145 5.08 -4.74 -23.64
CA GLY A 145 4.59 -5.91 -24.39
C GLY A 145 3.75 -6.90 -23.60
N VAL A 146 3.45 -6.66 -22.32
CA VAL A 146 2.54 -7.50 -21.52
C VAL A 146 1.10 -7.23 -21.94
N LYS A 147 0.54 -8.05 -22.83
CA LYS A 147 -0.75 -7.79 -23.49
C LYS A 147 -1.95 -7.93 -22.55
N ASP A 148 -1.82 -8.79 -21.55
CA ASP A 148 -2.80 -9.04 -20.49
C ASP A 148 -2.58 -8.16 -19.25
N ALA A 149 -1.76 -7.10 -19.34
CA ALA A 149 -1.52 -6.18 -18.23
C ALA A 149 -2.79 -5.50 -17.69
N PHE A 150 -3.86 -5.46 -18.49
CA PHE A 150 -5.16 -4.88 -18.13
C PHE A 150 -6.24 -5.94 -17.82
N ASP A 151 -5.88 -7.21 -17.66
CA ASP A 151 -6.83 -8.28 -17.30
C ASP A 151 -7.47 -8.04 -15.92
N TYR A 152 -6.80 -7.30 -15.03
CA TYR A 152 -7.36 -6.81 -13.78
C TYR A 152 -7.62 -5.30 -13.80
N GLY A 153 -8.66 -4.88 -13.09
CA GLY A 153 -9.16 -3.51 -13.06
C GLY A 153 -8.30 -2.52 -12.26
N GLY A 154 -8.68 -1.24 -12.31
CA GLY A 154 -8.11 -0.20 -11.44
C GLY A 154 -9.04 0.09 -10.27
N PHE A 155 -8.50 0.36 -9.09
CA PHE A 155 -9.28 0.53 -7.86
C PHE A 155 -10.40 1.57 -7.96
N VAL A 156 -10.21 2.62 -8.79
CA VAL A 156 -11.24 3.64 -9.02
C VAL A 156 -12.47 3.05 -9.69
N LEU A 157 -12.26 2.26 -10.73
CA LEU A 157 -13.32 1.64 -11.51
C LEU A 157 -14.08 0.61 -10.67
N GLU A 158 -13.33 -0.23 -9.97
CA GLU A 158 -13.86 -1.38 -9.24
C GLU A 158 -14.58 -0.98 -7.94
N TYR A 159 -14.01 -0.04 -7.16
CA TYR A 159 -14.47 0.19 -5.79
C TYR A 159 -14.88 1.64 -5.49
N VAL A 160 -14.16 2.62 -6.05
CA VAL A 160 -14.26 4.01 -5.56
C VAL A 160 -15.23 4.86 -6.36
N ARG A 161 -15.48 4.56 -7.64
CA ARG A 161 -16.37 5.37 -8.50
C ARG A 161 -17.76 5.60 -7.89
N PRO A 162 -18.43 4.61 -7.26
CA PRO A 162 -19.72 4.86 -6.61
C PRO A 162 -19.63 5.98 -5.56
N LEU A 163 -18.55 6.02 -4.76
CA LEU A 163 -18.30 7.08 -3.78
C LEU A 163 -18.16 8.45 -4.48
N PHE A 164 -17.40 8.51 -5.58
CA PHE A 164 -17.29 9.75 -6.36
C PHE A 164 -18.62 10.24 -6.94
N CYS A 165 -19.52 9.33 -7.32
CA CYS A 165 -20.86 9.69 -7.80
C CYS A 165 -21.73 10.32 -6.70
N GLU A 166 -21.46 10.03 -5.43
CA GLU A 166 -22.07 10.71 -4.27
C GLU A 166 -21.32 11.99 -3.87
N GLY A 167 -20.29 12.36 -4.64
CA GLY A 167 -19.37 13.46 -4.32
C GLY A 167 -18.39 13.14 -3.20
N LYS A 168 -18.37 11.90 -2.68
CA LYS A 168 -17.46 11.50 -1.60
C LYS A 168 -16.03 11.50 -2.13
N GLY A 169 -15.13 12.14 -1.41
CA GLY A 169 -13.70 12.13 -1.70
C GLY A 169 -12.88 12.26 -0.42
N PRO A 170 -11.54 12.22 -0.51
CA PRO A 170 -10.65 12.24 0.65
C PRO A 170 -10.56 13.64 1.28
N PHE A 171 -11.65 14.07 1.91
CA PHE A 171 -11.77 15.32 2.64
C PHE A 171 -10.82 15.32 3.83
N ARG A 172 -10.06 16.41 4.00
CA ARG A 172 -9.04 16.52 5.03
C ARG A 172 -8.96 17.94 5.59
N TRP A 173 -8.63 18.04 6.86
CA TRP A 173 -8.35 19.31 7.54
C TRP A 173 -7.23 19.12 8.57
N MET A 174 -6.68 20.23 9.05
CA MET A 174 -5.61 20.26 10.03
C MET A 174 -5.84 21.32 11.09
N ALA A 175 -5.37 21.07 12.31
CA ALA A 175 -5.44 22.00 13.43
C ALA A 175 -4.21 22.91 13.45
N LEU A 176 -4.39 24.18 13.07
CA LEU A 176 -3.30 25.17 13.07
C LEU A 176 -2.78 25.53 14.47
N SER A 177 -3.57 25.24 15.51
CA SER A 177 -3.16 25.33 16.92
C SER A 177 -2.01 24.39 17.27
N ASN A 178 -1.80 23.35 16.46
CA ASN A 178 -0.93 22.21 16.75
C ASN A 178 -1.38 21.38 17.98
N ASP A 179 -2.64 21.53 18.41
CA ASP A 179 -3.22 20.74 19.50
C ASP A 179 -4.01 19.53 18.95
N PRO A 180 -3.60 18.28 19.24
CA PRO A 180 -4.35 17.08 18.91
C PRO A 180 -5.81 17.09 19.36
N GLU A 181 -6.11 17.80 20.45
CA GLU A 181 -7.46 17.85 20.99
C GLU A 181 -8.45 18.56 20.05
N ASP A 182 -7.99 19.51 19.23
CA ASP A 182 -8.83 20.13 18.21
C ASP A 182 -9.32 19.10 17.19
N ILE A 183 -8.49 18.11 16.84
CA ILE A 183 -8.91 17.01 15.97
C ILE A 183 -9.95 16.14 16.69
N ARG A 184 -9.74 15.78 17.97
CA ARG A 184 -10.73 14.98 18.72
C ARG A 184 -12.07 15.68 18.88
N ILE A 185 -12.05 17.01 19.06
CA ILE A 185 -13.25 17.84 19.10
C ILE A 185 -13.96 17.79 17.75
N THR A 186 -13.24 17.99 16.64
CA THR A 186 -13.84 17.90 15.28
C THR A 186 -14.34 16.50 14.95
N ASP A 187 -13.64 15.43 15.34
CA ASP A 187 -14.08 14.03 15.20
C ASP A 187 -15.40 13.80 15.95
N LYS A 188 -15.54 14.33 17.17
CA LYS A 188 -16.79 14.24 17.95
C LYS A 188 -17.95 14.96 17.26
N TYR A 189 -17.72 16.13 16.63
CA TYR A 189 -18.76 16.83 15.87
C TYR A 189 -19.10 16.09 14.58
N ALA A 190 -18.11 15.57 13.87
CA ALA A 190 -18.31 14.76 12.66
C ALA A 190 -19.19 13.53 12.97
N LYS A 191 -18.91 12.78 14.04
CA LYS A 191 -19.76 11.64 14.46
C LYS A 191 -21.21 12.03 14.75
N LYS A 192 -21.47 13.26 15.23
CA LYS A 192 -22.83 13.75 15.47
C LYS A 192 -23.52 14.19 14.17
N LEU A 193 -22.77 14.80 13.26
CA LEU A 193 -23.30 15.29 11.99
C LEU A 193 -23.66 14.13 11.07
N PHE A 194 -22.75 13.15 10.95
CA PHE A 194 -22.84 11.99 10.07
C PHE A 194 -23.25 10.72 10.83
N TYR A 195 -24.13 10.84 11.82
CA TYR A 195 -24.49 9.72 12.72
C TYR A 195 -25.18 8.55 12.01
N ASP A 196 -25.74 8.79 10.83
CA ASP A 196 -26.42 7.84 9.96
C ASP A 196 -25.51 7.20 8.91
N ASP A 197 -24.23 7.59 8.84
CA ASP A 197 -23.17 6.91 8.07
C ASP A 197 -22.33 6.03 9.02
N PRO A 198 -22.71 4.76 9.26
CA PRO A 198 -21.99 3.89 10.18
C PRO A 198 -20.54 3.63 9.75
N GLN A 199 -20.25 3.65 8.44
CA GLN A 199 -18.89 3.45 7.94
C GLN A 199 -18.00 4.63 8.34
N LEU A 200 -18.48 5.86 8.19
CA LEU A 200 -17.75 7.06 8.59
C LEU A 200 -17.58 7.13 10.11
N VAL A 201 -18.61 6.81 10.88
CA VAL A 201 -18.52 6.78 12.36
C VAL A 201 -17.48 5.76 12.82
N THR A 202 -17.51 4.53 12.29
CA THR A 202 -16.51 3.49 12.58
C THR A 202 -15.12 3.93 12.12
N TRP A 203 -14.98 4.56 10.95
CA TRP A 203 -13.70 5.11 10.49
C TRP A 203 -13.12 6.10 11.51
N LEU A 204 -13.92 7.04 12.01
CA LEU A 204 -13.46 8.02 13.01
C LEU A 204 -13.06 7.37 14.34
N GLU A 205 -13.70 6.27 14.74
CA GLU A 205 -13.31 5.49 15.92
C GLU A 205 -11.96 4.79 15.73
N LEU A 206 -11.79 4.12 14.59
CA LEU A 206 -10.53 3.44 14.25
C LEU A 206 -9.39 4.45 14.05
N ALA A 207 -9.68 5.58 13.42
CA ALA A 207 -8.69 6.62 13.15
C ALA A 207 -8.18 7.30 14.43
N ASP A 208 -9.01 7.46 15.47
CA ASP A 208 -8.56 7.93 16.79
C ASP A 208 -7.73 6.87 17.54
N LYS A 209 -8.09 5.59 17.38
CA LYS A 209 -7.39 4.47 18.04
C LYS A 209 -6.04 4.14 17.42
N TYR A 210 -5.95 4.14 16.09
CA TYR A 210 -4.83 3.54 15.36
C TYR A 210 -3.96 4.56 14.61
N ILE A 211 -4.46 5.75 14.27
CA ILE A 211 -3.68 6.73 13.50
C ILE A 211 -3.15 7.80 14.46
N PRO A 212 -1.85 7.78 14.81
CA PRO A 212 -1.27 8.83 15.63
C PRO A 212 -1.13 10.11 14.81
N PHE A 213 -1.17 11.23 15.50
CA PHE A 213 -0.75 12.49 14.91
C PHE A 213 0.76 12.43 14.66
N GLU A 214 1.15 12.55 13.40
CA GLU A 214 2.55 12.54 12.96
C GLU A 214 3.30 13.77 13.49
N LYS A 215 4.61 13.88 13.20
CA LYS A 215 5.47 15.01 13.63
C LYS A 215 5.12 16.37 12.99
N GLY A 216 3.93 16.51 12.40
CA GLY A 216 3.39 17.73 11.82
C GLY A 216 2.17 18.22 12.59
N LEU A 217 1.40 19.11 11.96
CA LEU A 217 0.13 19.55 12.52
C LEU A 217 -0.84 18.35 12.60
N PRO A 218 -1.56 18.17 13.72
CA PRO A 218 -2.64 17.20 13.82
C PRO A 218 -3.64 17.40 12.67
N ALA A 219 -3.97 16.32 11.99
CA ALA A 219 -4.85 16.32 10.84
C ALA A 219 -5.74 15.09 10.86
N ARG A 220 -6.86 15.19 10.16
CA ARG A 220 -7.77 14.07 9.94
C ARG A 220 -8.18 14.04 8.47
N VAL A 221 -8.41 12.83 8.00
CA VAL A 221 -9.03 12.55 6.71
C VAL A 221 -10.25 11.67 6.96
N PHE A 222 -11.33 11.90 6.23
CA PHE A 222 -12.43 10.95 6.05
C PHE A 222 -13.04 11.15 4.67
N TRP A 223 -13.85 10.19 4.23
CA TRP A 223 -14.57 10.29 2.97
C TRP A 223 -15.95 10.91 3.21
N ALA A 224 -16.18 12.11 2.68
CA ALA A 224 -17.49 12.78 2.71
C ALA A 224 -17.78 13.48 1.39
N GLY A 225 -19.06 13.62 1.07
CA GLY A 225 -19.55 14.08 -0.23
C GLY A 225 -20.70 15.07 -0.14
N PHE A 226 -21.47 15.21 -1.23
CA PHE A 226 -22.62 16.12 -1.28
C PHE A 226 -23.78 15.64 -0.40
N ILE A 227 -23.85 14.32 -0.22
CA ILE A 227 -24.79 13.65 0.65
C ILE A 227 -23.94 12.93 1.71
N GLY A 228 -24.19 13.35 2.94
CA GLY A 228 -23.35 13.19 4.13
C GLY A 228 -23.64 14.39 5.00
#